data_AF-A0A7K4NKU4-F1
#
_entry.id   AF-A0A7K4NKU4-F1
#
_cell.length_a   1.000
_cell.length_b   1.000
_cell.length_c   1.000
_cell.angle_alpha   90.00
_cell.angle_beta   90.00
_cell.angle_gamma   90.00
#
_symmetry.space_group_name_H-M   'P 1'
#
loop_
_entity.id
_entity.type
_entity.pdbx_description
1 polymer ?
#
loop_
_entity_poly.entity_id
_entity_poly.type
_entity_poly.pdbx_seq_one_letter_code
_entity_poly.pdbx_strand_id
1 'polypeptide(L)'
;MRIVFDLDGVICELKKPSESYADVIPKNDVIEKMKDLKKDGHYLIIHTSRHMRTCDGDVSKVIKKIGKITEDWLVKWNVPYDELIFGKPHADTYIDDLGIEFSTRDNLDKKIESMQPYIVMPMAGHGKRFKDAGISKPKFMIEVENKTLFEWSLDSLPLEISIKIIFICLEEHEKEFNVSKFIKNIMKDRYPKVNYELVYIEKTTRGQVETVLHAKQLIDSENTLIIYNIDTHFISTRLKSKILTLKNQNIDGVLGCFTSDDENLSFVELNEKGFVKRVREKEKISSLASTGLYVFSNGKQFIETAETMIKNDILVKDEFFVSEIYNILLKSGKKFVIDIAEEFVPFGTPEDIKRFEMK
;
A
#
# COMPACT_ATOMS: atom_id res chain seq x y z
N MET A 1 14.73 -19.73 -27.12
CA MET A 1 13.88 -18.50 -27.20
C MET A 1 14.69 -17.30 -26.70
N ARG A 2 14.35 -16.07 -27.09
CA ARG A 2 14.88 -14.84 -26.46
C ARG A 2 13.94 -14.45 -25.33
N ILE A 3 14.44 -14.30 -24.10
CA ILE A 3 13.64 -14.06 -22.90
C ILE A 3 14.16 -12.80 -22.23
N VAL A 4 13.28 -11.83 -21.98
CA VAL A 4 13.60 -10.57 -21.33
C VAL A 4 13.24 -10.65 -19.85
N PHE A 5 14.19 -10.36 -18.98
CA PHE A 5 14.01 -10.23 -17.54
C PHE A 5 14.14 -8.76 -17.13
N ASP A 6 13.22 -8.30 -16.30
CA ASP A 6 13.50 -7.10 -15.50
C ASP A 6 14.59 -7.42 -14.47
N LEU A 7 15.31 -6.41 -14.02
CA LEU A 7 16.31 -6.59 -12.98
C LEU A 7 15.68 -6.46 -11.58
N ASP A 8 15.29 -5.25 -11.20
CA ASP A 8 14.75 -4.96 -9.87
C ASP A 8 13.31 -5.45 -9.76
N GLY A 9 13.00 -6.20 -8.71
CA GLY A 9 11.69 -6.82 -8.49
C GLY A 9 11.51 -8.18 -9.17
N VAL A 10 12.37 -8.57 -10.13
CA VAL A 10 12.34 -9.88 -10.81
C VAL A 10 13.57 -10.71 -10.51
N ILE A 11 14.78 -10.23 -10.83
CA ILE A 11 16.04 -10.96 -10.54
C ILE A 11 16.54 -10.64 -9.12
N CYS A 12 16.30 -9.43 -8.62
CA CYS A 12 16.60 -9.03 -7.25
C CYS A 12 15.40 -8.38 -6.55
N GLU A 13 15.51 -8.16 -5.24
CA GLU A 13 14.56 -7.34 -4.51
C GLU A 13 14.57 -5.89 -5.02
N LEU A 14 13.49 -5.15 -4.74
CA LEU A 14 13.47 -3.71 -4.93
C LEU A 14 14.40 -3.05 -3.90
N LYS A 15 15.31 -2.20 -4.37
CA LYS A 15 16.24 -1.43 -3.53
C LYS A 15 15.50 -0.66 -2.42
N LYS A 16 15.95 -0.80 -1.18
CA LYS A 16 15.45 -0.02 -0.02
C LYS A 16 16.09 1.38 0.02
N PRO A 17 15.48 2.40 0.68
CA PRO A 17 16.02 3.76 0.72
C PRO A 17 17.47 3.85 1.18
N SER A 18 17.78 3.13 2.27
CA SER A 18 19.10 3.09 2.93
C SER A 18 20.11 2.16 2.27
N GLU A 19 19.71 1.44 1.22
CA GLU A 19 20.52 0.38 0.59
C GLU A 19 21.12 0.88 -0.72
N SER A 20 22.33 0.44 -1.08
CA SER A 20 22.91 0.68 -2.41
C SER A 20 22.44 -0.37 -3.42
N TYR A 21 22.44 -0.03 -4.70
CA TYR A 21 22.22 -1.03 -5.77
C TYR A 21 23.27 -2.15 -5.78
N ALA A 22 24.42 -1.97 -5.14
CA ALA A 22 25.44 -3.01 -4.96
C ALA A 22 25.07 -4.07 -3.92
N ASP A 23 24.11 -3.73 -3.04
CA ASP A 23 23.76 -4.52 -1.86
C ASP A 23 22.40 -5.20 -1.98
N VAL A 24 21.61 -4.87 -3.02
CA VAL A 24 20.28 -5.45 -3.21
C VAL A 24 20.33 -6.96 -3.23
N ILE A 25 19.40 -7.57 -2.50
CA ILE A 25 19.36 -9.01 -2.27
C ILE A 25 18.88 -9.72 -3.55
N PRO A 26 19.60 -10.75 -4.04
CA PRO A 26 19.18 -11.52 -5.20
C PRO A 26 18.01 -12.46 -4.89
N LYS A 27 17.17 -12.72 -5.89
CA LYS A 27 16.17 -13.80 -5.85
C LYS A 27 16.80 -15.07 -6.43
N ASN A 28 17.44 -15.86 -5.57
CA ASN A 28 18.24 -17.02 -5.97
C ASN A 28 17.44 -18.06 -6.77
N ASP A 29 16.15 -18.24 -6.46
CA ASP A 29 15.25 -19.11 -7.21
C ASP A 29 15.07 -18.67 -8.68
N VAL A 30 14.96 -17.35 -8.90
CA VAL A 30 14.91 -16.78 -10.26
C VAL A 30 16.24 -16.95 -10.97
N ILE A 31 17.36 -16.71 -10.28
CA ILE A 31 18.70 -16.90 -10.84
C ILE A 31 18.94 -18.35 -11.23
N GLU A 32 18.58 -19.32 -10.39
CA GLU A 32 18.66 -20.75 -10.73
C GLU A 32 17.79 -21.07 -11.94
N LYS A 33 16.56 -20.53 -12.01
CA LYS A 33 15.72 -20.69 -13.19
C LYS A 33 16.36 -20.09 -14.46
N MET A 34 17.03 -18.94 -14.35
CA MET A 34 17.77 -18.36 -15.47
C MET A 34 18.96 -19.24 -15.89
N LYS A 35 19.67 -19.87 -14.95
CA LYS A 35 20.74 -20.83 -15.27
C LYS A 35 20.21 -22.06 -16.00
N ASP A 36 19.06 -22.60 -15.57
CA ASP A 36 18.39 -23.70 -16.28
C ASP A 36 18.01 -23.29 -17.71
N LEU A 37 17.36 -22.12 -17.87
CA LEU A 37 17.03 -21.59 -19.19
C LEU A 37 18.28 -21.39 -20.06
N LYS A 38 19.38 -20.94 -19.47
CA LYS A 38 20.65 -20.77 -20.17
C LYS A 38 21.23 -22.11 -20.63
N LYS A 39 21.18 -23.13 -19.78
CA LYS A 39 21.60 -24.51 -20.07
C LYS A 39 20.75 -25.14 -21.17
N ASP A 40 19.45 -24.82 -21.19
CA ASP A 40 18.50 -25.26 -22.21
C ASP A 40 18.64 -24.49 -23.54
N GLY A 41 19.65 -23.62 -23.66
CA GLY A 41 19.99 -22.91 -24.90
C GLY A 41 19.15 -21.66 -25.16
N HIS A 42 18.47 -21.12 -24.15
CA HIS A 42 17.75 -19.84 -24.27
C HIS A 42 18.72 -18.65 -24.24
N TYR A 43 18.31 -17.59 -24.92
CA TYR A 43 19.01 -16.32 -24.99
C TYR A 43 18.39 -15.36 -23.98
N LEU A 44 19.16 -14.87 -23.01
CA LEU A 44 18.66 -14.12 -21.86
C LEU A 44 19.04 -12.66 -21.95
N ILE A 45 18.05 -11.77 -21.90
CA ILE A 45 18.22 -10.32 -21.97
C ILE A 45 17.80 -9.76 -20.62
N ILE A 46 18.63 -8.95 -19.99
CA ILE A 46 18.24 -8.16 -18.82
C ILE A 46 17.90 -6.75 -19.30
N HIS A 47 16.68 -6.28 -19.03
CA HIS A 47 16.22 -4.94 -19.41
C HIS A 47 15.83 -4.16 -18.16
N THR A 48 16.63 -3.16 -17.79
CA THR A 48 16.52 -2.46 -16.49
C THR A 48 16.11 -0.99 -16.63
N SER A 49 15.31 -0.53 -15.68
CA SER A 49 14.86 0.87 -15.53
C SER A 49 15.65 1.65 -14.47
N ARG A 50 16.73 1.08 -13.91
CA ARG A 50 17.56 1.72 -12.87
C ARG A 50 17.95 3.13 -13.28
N HIS A 51 17.70 4.08 -12.38
CA HIS A 51 17.98 5.51 -12.57
C HIS A 51 17.32 6.20 -13.78
N MET A 52 16.47 5.53 -14.59
CA MET A 52 15.81 6.15 -15.74
C MET A 52 15.03 7.41 -15.36
N ARG A 53 14.24 7.36 -14.28
CA ARG A 53 13.51 8.53 -13.76
C ARG A 53 14.45 9.65 -13.31
N THR A 54 15.52 9.33 -12.58
CA THR A 54 16.46 10.34 -12.05
C THR A 54 17.41 10.92 -13.11
N CYS A 55 17.49 10.28 -14.26
CA CYS A 55 18.28 10.72 -15.41
C CYS A 55 17.40 11.26 -16.54
N ASP A 56 16.11 11.49 -16.28
CA ASP A 56 15.14 12.04 -17.24
C ASP A 56 15.08 11.26 -18.56
N GLY A 57 15.15 9.93 -18.47
CA GLY A 57 15.11 9.03 -19.63
C GLY A 57 16.41 8.92 -20.44
N ASP A 58 17.46 9.68 -20.11
CA ASP A 58 18.73 9.66 -20.83
C ASP A 58 19.57 8.42 -20.47
N VAL A 59 19.57 7.44 -21.38
CA VAL A 59 20.29 6.17 -21.22
C VAL A 59 21.80 6.36 -21.06
N SER A 60 22.40 7.36 -21.73
CA SER A 60 23.84 7.62 -21.61
C SER A 60 24.21 8.09 -20.20
N LYS A 61 23.37 8.96 -19.61
CA LYS A 61 23.53 9.38 -18.21
C LYS A 61 23.31 8.22 -17.25
N VAL A 62 22.34 7.35 -17.52
CA VAL A 62 22.09 6.15 -16.70
C VAL A 62 23.30 5.23 -16.69
N ILE A 63 23.83 4.86 -17.86
CA ILE A 63 24.99 3.96 -17.98
C ILE A 63 26.19 4.56 -17.22
N LYS A 64 26.46 5.86 -17.39
CA LYS A 64 27.53 6.55 -16.66
C LYS A 64 27.33 6.51 -15.13
N LYS A 65 26.08 6.58 -14.66
CA LYS A 65 25.74 6.67 -13.24
C LYS A 65 25.71 5.30 -12.54
N ILE A 66 25.18 4.26 -13.18
CA ILE A 66 24.90 2.97 -12.53
C ILE A 66 25.33 1.73 -13.33
N GLY A 67 25.85 1.92 -14.54
CA GLY A 67 26.21 0.81 -15.43
C GLY A 67 27.19 -0.16 -14.77
N LYS A 68 28.34 0.36 -14.33
CA LYS A 68 29.40 -0.45 -13.71
C LYS A 68 28.93 -1.16 -12.43
N ILE A 69 28.21 -0.45 -11.56
CA ILE A 69 27.66 -1.03 -10.32
C ILE A 69 26.69 -2.17 -10.65
N THR A 70 25.88 -2.03 -11.71
CA THR A 70 24.93 -3.06 -12.13
C THR A 70 25.64 -4.28 -12.70
N GLU A 71 26.65 -4.09 -13.55
CA GLU A 71 27.48 -5.19 -14.07
C GLU A 71 28.21 -5.95 -12.96
N ASP A 72 28.84 -5.21 -12.04
CA ASP A 72 29.57 -5.80 -10.92
C ASP A 72 28.63 -6.59 -10.00
N TRP A 73 27.39 -6.12 -9.82
CA TRP A 73 26.36 -6.85 -9.08
C TRP A 73 25.97 -8.17 -9.78
N LEU A 74 25.74 -8.14 -11.11
CA LEU A 74 25.41 -9.34 -11.88
C LEU A 74 26.52 -10.39 -11.81
N VAL A 75 27.79 -9.96 -11.89
CA VAL A 75 28.97 -10.82 -11.73
C VAL A 75 29.04 -11.39 -10.31
N LYS A 76 28.89 -10.54 -9.28
CA LYS A 76 28.92 -10.94 -7.86
C LYS A 76 27.95 -12.07 -7.55
N TRP A 77 26.76 -12.05 -8.14
CA TRP A 77 25.71 -13.04 -7.88
C TRP A 77 25.60 -14.13 -8.95
N ASN A 78 26.54 -14.18 -9.90
CA ASN A 78 26.58 -15.17 -10.98
C ASN A 78 25.25 -15.28 -11.75
N VAL A 79 24.68 -14.12 -12.10
CA VAL A 79 23.43 -14.02 -12.86
C VAL A 79 23.76 -14.25 -14.34
N PRO A 80 23.21 -15.26 -15.01
CA PRO A 80 23.50 -15.50 -16.42
C PRO A 80 22.70 -14.55 -17.31
N TYR A 81 23.37 -13.90 -18.28
CA TYR A 81 22.74 -13.08 -19.30
C TYR A 81 23.58 -13.06 -20.59
N ASP A 82 22.94 -12.73 -21.71
CA ASP A 82 23.58 -12.49 -23.01
C ASP A 82 23.64 -11.00 -23.36
N GLU A 83 22.59 -10.25 -22.99
CA GLU A 83 22.46 -8.82 -23.23
C GLU A 83 22.03 -8.11 -21.94
N LEU A 84 22.62 -6.95 -21.67
CA LEU A 84 22.18 -6.03 -20.62
C LEU A 84 21.77 -4.71 -21.29
N ILE A 85 20.48 -4.39 -21.23
CA ILE A 85 19.89 -3.21 -21.84
C ILE A 85 19.47 -2.25 -20.72
N PHE A 86 20.05 -1.06 -20.74
CA PHE A 86 19.53 0.09 -19.99
C PHE A 86 18.54 0.84 -20.88
N GLY A 87 17.49 1.39 -20.29
CA GLY A 87 16.50 2.14 -21.05
C GLY A 87 15.07 1.67 -20.91
N LYS A 88 14.78 0.71 -20.02
CA LYS A 88 13.40 0.27 -19.79
C LYS A 88 12.56 1.47 -19.35
N PRO A 89 11.51 1.87 -20.10
CA PRO A 89 10.68 3.02 -19.73
C PRO A 89 10.11 2.83 -18.32
N HIS A 90 10.17 3.86 -17.48
CA HIS A 90 9.54 3.81 -16.16
C HIS A 90 8.02 3.98 -16.33
N ALA A 91 7.26 2.90 -16.13
CA ALA A 91 5.81 2.87 -16.34
C ALA A 91 5.10 2.20 -15.16
N ASP A 92 3.83 2.55 -14.95
CA ASP A 92 2.97 1.94 -13.94
C ASP A 92 2.51 0.52 -14.34
N THR A 93 2.44 0.22 -15.64
CA THR A 93 2.13 -1.11 -16.19
C THR A 93 2.81 -1.28 -17.55
N TYR A 94 3.26 -2.49 -17.87
CA TYR A 94 3.79 -2.86 -19.19
C TYR A 94 2.76 -3.70 -19.95
N ILE A 95 2.41 -3.27 -21.17
CA ILE A 95 1.55 -4.00 -22.10
C ILE A 95 2.46 -4.53 -23.20
N ASP A 96 2.45 -5.84 -23.41
CA ASP A 96 3.39 -6.53 -24.27
C ASP A 96 2.70 -7.79 -24.81
N ASP A 97 2.90 -8.13 -26.09
CA ASP A 97 2.32 -9.32 -26.73
C ASP A 97 2.90 -10.62 -26.16
N LEU A 98 4.06 -10.54 -25.49
CA LEU A 98 4.68 -11.61 -24.70
C LEU A 98 4.55 -11.38 -23.18
N GLY A 99 3.80 -10.35 -22.74
CA GLY A 99 3.56 -9.97 -21.34
C GLY A 99 2.08 -10.05 -20.93
N ILE A 100 1.47 -8.97 -20.44
CA ILE A 100 0.02 -8.96 -20.14
C ILE A 100 -0.75 -9.39 -21.40
N GLU A 101 -1.27 -10.62 -21.38
CA GLU A 101 -1.89 -11.28 -22.52
C GLU A 101 -3.04 -10.43 -23.12
N PHE A 102 -2.71 -9.73 -24.20
CA PHE A 102 -3.64 -8.90 -24.97
C PHE A 102 -4.31 -9.79 -26.02
N SER A 103 -5.30 -10.58 -25.60
CA SER A 103 -6.15 -11.32 -26.55
C SER A 103 -7.25 -10.40 -27.13
N THR A 104 -7.76 -9.47 -26.33
CA THR A 104 -8.72 -8.44 -26.73
C THR A 104 -8.56 -7.18 -25.87
N ARG A 105 -9.06 -6.03 -26.37
CA ARG A 105 -9.13 -4.76 -25.62
C ARG A 105 -9.83 -4.92 -24.27
N ASP A 106 -10.96 -5.62 -24.26
CA ASP A 106 -11.78 -5.82 -23.05
C ASP A 106 -11.03 -6.59 -21.95
N ASN A 107 -10.15 -7.52 -22.31
CA ASN A 107 -9.36 -8.28 -21.34
C ASN A 107 -8.23 -7.44 -20.73
N LEU A 108 -7.66 -6.51 -21.49
CA LEU A 108 -6.65 -5.57 -21.00
C LEU A 108 -7.27 -4.54 -20.06
N ASP A 109 -8.37 -3.91 -20.46
CA ASP A 109 -9.07 -2.90 -19.65
C ASP A 109 -9.49 -3.51 -18.31
N LYS A 110 -10.13 -4.70 -18.32
CA LYS A 110 -10.46 -5.43 -17.10
C LYS A 110 -9.26 -5.72 -16.20
N LYS A 111 -8.11 -6.10 -16.79
CA LYS A 111 -6.93 -6.44 -16.01
C LYS A 111 -6.30 -5.21 -15.37
N ILE A 112 -6.21 -4.09 -16.10
CA ILE A 112 -5.76 -2.80 -15.57
C ILE A 112 -6.69 -2.31 -14.48
N GLU A 113 -8.00 -2.26 -14.75
CA GLU A 113 -9.01 -1.86 -13.77
C GLU A 113 -8.88 -2.71 -12.50
N SER A 114 -8.76 -4.04 -12.61
CA SER A 114 -8.63 -4.92 -11.45
C SER A 114 -7.40 -4.63 -10.56
N MET A 115 -6.36 -3.98 -11.08
CA MET A 115 -5.17 -3.59 -10.30
C MET A 115 -5.39 -2.26 -9.57
N GLN A 116 -6.25 -1.40 -10.10
CA GLN A 116 -6.57 -0.11 -9.50
C GLN A 116 -7.38 -0.29 -8.20
N PRO A 117 -7.00 0.41 -7.12
CA PRO A 117 -7.64 0.21 -5.83
C PRO A 117 -8.95 0.98 -5.66
N TYR A 118 -9.86 0.38 -4.91
CA TYR A 118 -10.82 1.13 -4.10
C TYR A 118 -10.15 1.51 -2.78
N ILE A 119 -10.31 2.75 -2.35
CA ILE A 119 -9.80 3.24 -1.05
C ILE A 119 -11.00 3.46 -0.14
N VAL A 120 -11.01 2.87 1.05
CA VAL A 120 -12.06 3.07 2.05
C VAL A 120 -11.47 3.73 3.28
N MET A 121 -12.06 4.86 3.68
CA MET A 121 -11.65 5.62 4.85
C MET A 121 -12.78 5.62 5.89
N PRO A 122 -12.72 4.72 6.90
CA PRO A 122 -13.69 4.71 7.98
C PRO A 122 -13.45 5.89 8.92
N MET A 123 -14.34 6.88 8.89
CA MET A 123 -14.23 8.12 9.68
C MET A 123 -15.47 8.42 10.53
N ALA A 124 -16.30 7.40 10.78
CA ALA A 124 -17.52 7.50 11.56
C ALA A 124 -17.33 7.41 13.10
N GLY A 125 -16.10 7.44 13.61
CA GLY A 125 -15.83 7.38 15.05
C GLY A 125 -16.03 8.71 15.77
N HIS A 126 -16.41 8.66 17.05
CA HIS A 126 -16.70 9.86 17.87
C HIS A 126 -15.49 10.73 18.23
N GLY A 127 -14.25 10.27 18.01
CA GLY A 127 -13.06 11.04 18.37
C GLY A 127 -12.99 11.40 19.86
N LYS A 128 -13.36 10.48 20.76
CA LYS A 128 -13.56 10.73 22.20
C LYS A 128 -12.43 11.55 22.85
N ARG A 129 -11.16 11.26 22.55
CA ARG A 129 -10.01 11.99 23.09
C ARG A 129 -10.02 13.49 22.75
N PHE A 130 -10.49 13.87 21.57
CA PHE A 130 -10.65 15.26 21.18
C PHE A 130 -11.86 15.91 21.87
N LYS A 131 -12.99 15.18 21.98
CA LYS A 131 -14.17 15.64 22.74
C LYS A 131 -13.84 15.90 24.21
N ASP A 132 -13.08 14.99 24.84
CA ASP A 132 -12.63 15.11 26.23
C ASP A 132 -11.68 16.32 26.42
N ALA A 133 -10.98 16.74 25.36
CA ALA A 133 -10.16 17.95 25.33
C ALA A 133 -10.93 19.23 24.94
N GLY A 134 -12.26 19.16 24.84
CA GLY A 134 -13.13 20.30 24.51
C GLY A 134 -13.26 20.62 23.02
N ILE A 135 -12.78 19.74 22.13
CA ILE A 135 -12.91 19.91 20.68
C ILE A 135 -14.15 19.14 20.21
N SER A 136 -15.20 19.86 19.86
CA SER A 136 -16.48 19.27 19.41
C SER A 136 -16.49 18.84 17.94
N LYS A 137 -15.63 19.45 17.11
CA LYS A 137 -15.55 19.13 15.68
C LYS A 137 -15.10 17.68 15.43
N PRO A 138 -15.57 17.03 14.35
CA PRO A 138 -15.05 15.74 13.93
C PRO A 138 -13.54 15.81 13.69
N LYS A 139 -12.80 14.77 14.13
CA LYS A 139 -11.32 14.79 14.11
C LYS A 139 -10.72 15.14 12.75
N PHE A 140 -11.33 14.65 11.67
CA PHE A 140 -10.84 14.86 10.31
C PHE A 140 -10.95 16.32 9.83
N MET A 141 -11.73 17.17 10.53
CA MET A 141 -11.85 18.60 10.25
C MET A 141 -10.91 19.46 11.12
N ILE A 142 -10.11 18.86 12.00
CA ILE A 142 -9.13 19.59 12.80
C ILE A 142 -7.97 20.02 11.89
N GLU A 143 -7.58 21.29 12.01
CA GLU A 143 -6.50 21.90 11.24
C GLU A 143 -5.17 21.84 12.01
N VAL A 144 -4.10 21.50 11.30
CA VAL A 144 -2.71 21.46 11.76
C VAL A 144 -1.84 21.96 10.61
N GLU A 145 -1.04 23.01 10.83
CA GLU A 145 -0.18 23.61 9.79
C GLU A 145 -0.93 23.96 8.49
N ASN A 146 -2.09 24.62 8.62
CA ASN A 146 -2.96 25.03 7.51
C ASN A 146 -3.53 23.89 6.65
N LYS A 147 -3.47 22.64 7.13
CA LYS A 147 -4.12 21.48 6.51
C LYS A 147 -4.98 20.76 7.53
N THR A 148 -6.11 20.25 7.09
CA THR A 148 -6.96 19.40 7.91
C THR A 148 -6.36 18.00 8.07
N LEU A 149 -6.72 17.27 9.13
CA LEU A 149 -6.31 15.86 9.26
C LEU A 149 -6.80 15.00 8.09
N PHE A 150 -7.93 15.36 7.49
CA PHE A 150 -8.43 14.78 6.25
C PHE A 150 -7.41 14.93 5.10
N GLU A 151 -6.92 16.15 4.89
CA GLU A 151 -5.90 16.45 3.87
C GLU A 151 -4.57 15.77 4.14
N TRP A 152 -4.10 15.80 5.39
CA TRP A 152 -2.88 15.12 5.80
C TRP A 152 -2.92 13.62 5.52
N SER A 153 -4.07 12.99 5.78
CA SER A 153 -4.25 11.55 5.54
C SER A 153 -4.33 11.23 4.05
N LEU A 154 -5.02 12.06 3.25
CA LEU A 154 -5.11 11.88 1.81
C LEU A 154 -3.76 12.05 1.10
N ASP A 155 -2.92 12.98 1.57
CA ASP A 155 -1.58 13.21 1.02
C ASP A 155 -0.63 12.00 1.17
N SER A 156 -0.99 11.00 1.99
CA SER A 156 -0.22 9.76 2.18
C SER A 156 -0.53 8.67 1.16
N LEU A 157 -1.61 8.83 0.40
CA LEU A 157 -2.15 7.77 -0.45
C LEU A 157 -1.91 8.05 -1.94
N PRO A 158 -1.69 7.01 -2.77
CA PRO A 158 -1.55 7.16 -4.22
C PRO A 158 -2.94 7.31 -4.87
N LEU A 159 -3.60 8.44 -4.64
CA LEU A 159 -4.99 8.67 -5.05
C LEU A 159 -5.17 8.63 -6.58
N GLU A 160 -4.14 8.96 -7.34
CA GLU A 160 -4.18 9.05 -8.80
C GLU A 160 -4.37 7.70 -9.51
N ILE A 161 -4.09 6.59 -8.83
CA ILE A 161 -4.34 5.24 -9.36
C ILE A 161 -5.67 4.66 -8.89
N SER A 162 -6.39 5.33 -7.99
CA SER A 162 -7.63 4.80 -7.41
C SER A 162 -8.80 4.87 -8.39
N ILE A 163 -9.68 3.86 -8.33
CA ILE A 163 -10.97 3.88 -9.03
C ILE A 163 -11.91 4.88 -8.34
N LYS A 164 -11.97 4.76 -7.01
CA LYS A 164 -12.88 5.51 -6.15
C LYS A 164 -12.38 5.49 -4.70
N ILE A 165 -12.55 6.63 -4.02
CA ILE A 165 -12.43 6.73 -2.55
C ILE A 165 -13.81 6.69 -1.91
N ILE A 166 -13.98 5.94 -0.83
CA ILE A 166 -15.25 5.82 -0.12
C ILE A 166 -15.02 6.31 1.31
N PHE A 167 -15.63 7.44 1.64
CA PHE A 167 -15.58 8.02 2.99
C PHE A 167 -16.81 7.57 3.78
N ILE A 168 -16.58 6.85 4.88
CA ILE A 168 -17.67 6.36 5.72
C ILE A 168 -17.83 7.31 6.91
N CYS A 169 -18.92 8.07 6.91
CA CYS A 169 -19.21 9.19 7.78
C CYS A 169 -20.32 8.83 8.78
N LEU A 170 -20.35 9.51 9.92
CA LEU A 170 -21.50 9.45 10.84
C LEU A 170 -22.56 10.48 10.40
N GLU A 171 -23.83 10.09 10.34
CA GLU A 171 -24.93 11.00 9.99
C GLU A 171 -25.03 12.22 10.93
N GLU A 172 -24.74 12.02 12.22
CA GLU A 172 -24.69 13.10 13.20
C GLU A 172 -23.70 14.19 12.78
N HIS A 173 -22.52 13.80 12.32
CA HIS A 173 -21.51 14.75 11.86
C HIS A 173 -21.96 15.50 10.61
N GLU A 174 -22.68 14.85 9.68
CA GLU A 174 -23.26 15.54 8.53
C GLU A 174 -24.23 16.63 8.96
N LYS A 175 -25.17 16.29 9.86
CA LYS A 175 -26.22 17.19 10.34
C LYS A 175 -25.65 18.40 11.08
N GLU A 176 -24.60 18.19 11.88
CA GLU A 176 -24.00 19.24 12.73
C GLU A 176 -22.93 20.07 12.00
N PHE A 177 -22.09 19.44 11.17
CA PHE A 177 -20.90 20.07 10.60
C PHE A 177 -20.88 20.18 9.08
N ASN A 178 -21.91 19.68 8.38
CA ASN A 178 -22.01 19.70 6.92
C ASN A 178 -20.77 19.06 6.25
N VAL A 179 -20.47 17.84 6.68
CA VAL A 179 -19.30 17.05 6.27
C VAL A 179 -19.24 16.87 4.75
N SER A 180 -20.38 16.70 4.09
CA SER A 180 -20.47 16.61 2.63
C SER A 180 -19.87 17.82 1.93
N LYS A 181 -20.23 19.03 2.38
CA LYS A 181 -19.72 20.29 1.82
C LYS A 181 -18.22 20.44 2.09
N PHE A 182 -17.77 20.08 3.29
CA PHE A 182 -16.35 20.10 3.66
C PHE A 182 -15.52 19.21 2.74
N ILE A 183 -15.88 17.94 2.61
CA ILE A 183 -15.17 16.99 1.75
C ILE A 183 -15.23 17.44 0.29
N LYS A 184 -16.41 17.86 -0.19
CA LYS A 184 -16.60 18.29 -1.57
C LYS A 184 -15.70 19.45 -1.95
N ASN A 185 -15.52 20.44 -1.07
CA ASN A 185 -14.64 21.58 -1.33
C ASN A 185 -13.18 21.11 -1.46
N ILE A 186 -12.68 20.33 -0.49
CA ILE A 186 -11.29 19.83 -0.52
C ILE A 186 -11.05 18.95 -1.74
N MET A 187 -11.94 18.00 -2.02
CA MET A 187 -11.82 17.10 -3.17
C MET A 187 -11.83 17.86 -4.50
N LYS A 188 -12.71 18.88 -4.64
CA LYS A 188 -12.76 19.70 -5.84
C LYS A 188 -11.48 20.53 -6.03
N ASP A 189 -10.98 21.14 -4.96
CA ASP A 189 -9.88 22.10 -5.05
C ASP A 189 -8.52 21.40 -5.17
N ARG A 190 -8.33 20.27 -4.47
CA ARG A 190 -7.04 19.57 -4.40
C ARG A 190 -6.97 18.30 -5.25
N TYR A 191 -8.08 17.59 -5.42
CA TYR A 191 -8.13 16.28 -6.08
C TYR A 191 -9.20 16.19 -7.17
N PRO A 192 -9.27 17.14 -8.13
CA PRO A 192 -10.41 17.29 -9.05
C PRO A 192 -10.65 16.11 -10.00
N LYS A 193 -9.66 15.22 -10.14
CA LYS A 193 -9.73 14.03 -11.00
C LYS A 193 -10.02 12.74 -10.23
N VAL A 194 -10.15 12.83 -8.92
CA VAL A 194 -10.35 11.66 -8.04
C VAL A 194 -11.84 11.48 -7.78
N ASN A 195 -12.35 10.30 -8.12
CA ASN A 195 -13.74 9.94 -7.83
C ASN A 195 -13.88 9.58 -6.35
N TYR A 196 -14.97 10.02 -5.72
CA TYR A 196 -15.28 9.63 -4.35
C TYR A 196 -16.78 9.42 -4.13
N GLU A 197 -17.10 8.71 -3.05
CA GLU A 197 -18.45 8.46 -2.55
C GLU A 197 -18.51 8.73 -1.04
N LEU A 198 -19.65 9.24 -0.58
CA LEU A 198 -19.93 9.39 0.85
C LEU A 198 -20.95 8.33 1.27
N VAL A 199 -20.58 7.51 2.24
CA VAL A 199 -21.48 6.56 2.89
C VAL A 199 -21.76 7.06 4.30
N TYR A 200 -23.03 7.16 4.66
CA TYR A 200 -23.43 7.61 6.00
C TYR A 200 -23.94 6.43 6.81
N ILE A 201 -23.53 6.38 8.08
CA ILE A 201 -24.06 5.44 9.07
C ILE A 201 -24.72 6.21 10.20
N GLU A 202 -25.81 5.68 10.74
CA GLU A 202 -26.60 6.34 11.79
C GLU A 202 -25.90 6.36 13.15
N LYS A 203 -25.09 5.34 13.45
CA LYS A 203 -24.41 5.14 14.73
C LYS A 203 -23.02 4.56 14.53
N THR A 204 -22.15 4.72 15.53
CA THR A 204 -20.86 4.04 15.55
C THR A 204 -21.01 2.53 15.55
N THR A 205 -20.08 1.87 14.87
CA THR A 205 -19.92 0.41 14.82
C THR A 205 -18.99 -0.08 15.92
N ARG A 206 -18.82 -1.40 16.02
CA ARG A 206 -17.92 -2.08 16.97
C ARG A 206 -16.48 -2.18 16.43
N GLY A 207 -16.08 -1.31 15.50
CA GLY A 207 -14.70 -1.27 15.00
C GLY A 207 -14.59 -0.94 13.51
N GLN A 208 -13.35 -0.84 13.05
CA GLN A 208 -13.04 -0.47 11.67
C GLN A 208 -13.55 -1.49 10.67
N VAL A 209 -13.48 -2.79 10.98
CA VAL A 209 -13.94 -3.86 10.07
C VAL A 209 -15.43 -3.74 9.79
N GLU A 210 -16.25 -3.60 10.84
CA GLU A 210 -17.70 -3.43 10.68
C GLU A 210 -18.02 -2.12 9.95
N THR A 211 -17.27 -1.04 10.22
CA THR A 211 -17.43 0.23 9.49
C THR A 211 -17.19 0.04 7.99
N VAL A 212 -16.08 -0.59 7.59
CA VAL A 212 -15.71 -0.78 6.18
C VAL A 212 -16.72 -1.64 5.43
N LEU A 213 -17.38 -2.61 6.08
CA LEU A 213 -18.41 -3.43 5.43
C LEU A 213 -19.63 -2.63 4.94
N HIS A 214 -19.90 -1.44 5.47
CA HIS A 214 -20.93 -0.55 4.93
C HIS A 214 -20.63 -0.08 3.48
N ALA A 215 -19.37 -0.17 3.05
CA ALA A 215 -18.96 0.13 1.68
C ALA A 215 -18.97 -1.09 0.75
N LYS A 216 -19.30 -2.31 1.23
CA LYS A 216 -19.20 -3.58 0.47
C LYS A 216 -19.82 -3.51 -0.93
N GLN A 217 -21.00 -2.92 -1.06
CA GLN A 217 -21.74 -2.88 -2.34
C GLN A 217 -21.13 -1.91 -3.38
N LEU A 218 -20.22 -1.03 -2.94
CA LEU A 218 -19.56 -0.04 -3.79
C LEU A 218 -18.17 -0.51 -4.26
N ILE A 219 -17.68 -1.62 -3.70
CA ILE A 219 -16.36 -2.18 -3.98
C ILE A 219 -16.55 -3.35 -4.95
N ASP A 220 -15.89 -3.29 -6.10
CA ASP A 220 -15.73 -4.49 -6.93
C ASP A 220 -14.79 -5.46 -6.20
N SER A 221 -15.27 -6.68 -5.96
CA SER A 221 -14.60 -7.67 -5.15
C SER A 221 -13.28 -8.16 -5.75
N GLU A 222 -13.08 -8.01 -7.07
CA GLU A 222 -11.84 -8.43 -7.75
C GLU A 222 -10.73 -7.36 -7.70
N ASN A 223 -11.09 -6.13 -7.33
CA ASN A 223 -10.18 -4.99 -7.29
C ASN A 223 -9.41 -4.92 -5.98
N THR A 224 -8.19 -4.38 -6.04
CA THR A 224 -7.41 -4.06 -4.83
C THR A 224 -8.23 -3.20 -3.88
N LEU A 225 -8.17 -3.49 -2.57
CA LEU A 225 -8.82 -2.71 -1.54
C LEU A 225 -7.77 -2.11 -0.60
N ILE A 226 -7.80 -0.79 -0.43
CA ILE A 226 -6.99 -0.07 0.56
C ILE A 226 -7.93 0.42 1.65
N ILE A 227 -7.58 0.16 2.91
CA ILE A 227 -8.24 0.72 4.08
C ILE A 227 -7.23 1.62 4.77
N TYR A 228 -7.62 2.86 5.04
CA TYR A 228 -6.75 3.82 5.72
C TYR A 228 -7.50 4.70 6.72
N ASN A 229 -6.86 4.98 7.85
CA ASN A 229 -7.36 5.87 8.88
C ASN A 229 -7.22 7.35 8.50
N ILE A 230 -7.91 8.23 9.22
CA ILE A 230 -8.03 9.67 8.92
C ILE A 230 -7.24 10.57 9.90
N ASP A 231 -6.35 9.97 10.68
CA ASP A 231 -5.60 10.62 11.77
C ASP A 231 -4.11 10.28 11.72
N THR A 232 -3.57 10.03 10.54
CA THR A 232 -2.16 9.73 10.34
C THR A 232 -1.69 10.28 9.00
N HIS A 233 -0.50 10.86 9.00
CA HIS A 233 0.24 11.16 7.78
C HIS A 233 1.49 10.28 7.72
N PHE A 234 1.75 9.67 6.57
CA PHE A 234 3.01 9.06 6.23
C PHE A 234 3.46 9.41 4.82
N ILE A 235 4.75 9.24 4.54
CA ILE A 235 5.32 9.31 3.18
C ILE A 235 5.94 7.96 2.84
N SER A 236 5.54 7.41 1.68
CA SER A 236 6.16 6.23 1.09
C SER A 236 6.36 6.40 -0.42
N THR A 237 7.61 6.39 -0.86
CA THR A 237 7.99 6.43 -2.27
C THR A 237 7.74 5.11 -3.02
N ARG A 238 7.44 4.01 -2.30
CA ARG A 238 7.29 2.66 -2.86
C ARG A 238 5.86 2.10 -2.82
N LEU A 239 4.98 2.72 -2.02
CA LEU A 239 3.63 2.20 -1.81
C LEU A 239 2.89 1.97 -3.14
N LYS A 240 2.92 2.97 -4.04
CA LYS A 240 2.30 2.89 -5.35
C LYS A 240 2.77 1.67 -6.16
N SER A 241 4.07 1.47 -6.30
CA SER A 241 4.60 0.37 -7.10
C SER A 241 4.33 -0.99 -6.48
N LYS A 242 4.32 -1.10 -5.14
CA LYS A 242 3.92 -2.32 -4.45
C LYS A 242 2.46 -2.67 -4.73
N ILE A 243 1.54 -1.71 -4.62
CA ILE A 243 0.11 -1.90 -4.91
C ILE A 243 -0.08 -2.45 -6.34
N LEU A 244 0.56 -1.82 -7.33
CA LEU A 244 0.41 -2.20 -8.74
C LEU A 244 1.03 -3.56 -9.09
N THR A 245 1.93 -4.09 -8.25
CA THR A 245 2.64 -5.35 -8.52
C THR A 245 2.15 -6.53 -7.68
N LEU A 246 1.19 -6.35 -6.76
CA LEU A 246 0.71 -7.41 -5.85
C LEU A 246 0.30 -8.68 -6.58
N LYS A 247 -0.58 -8.55 -7.57
CA LYS A 247 -1.12 -9.68 -8.33
C LYS A 247 -0.02 -10.40 -9.11
N ASN A 248 0.91 -9.66 -9.71
CA ASN A 248 2.02 -10.22 -10.47
C ASN A 248 3.03 -10.96 -9.58
N GLN A 249 3.16 -10.55 -8.32
CA GLN A 249 4.07 -11.17 -7.34
C GLN A 249 3.40 -12.27 -6.52
N ASN A 250 2.13 -12.58 -6.76
CA ASN A 250 1.34 -13.52 -5.96
C ASN A 250 1.38 -13.18 -4.44
N ILE A 251 1.21 -11.88 -4.15
CA ILE A 251 1.12 -11.32 -2.80
C ILE A 251 -0.34 -10.91 -2.55
N ASP A 252 -0.90 -11.35 -1.42
CA ASP A 252 -2.30 -11.13 -1.06
C ASP A 252 -2.55 -9.75 -0.42
N GLY A 253 -1.50 -9.01 -0.05
CA GLY A 253 -1.66 -7.65 0.48
C GLY A 253 -0.40 -7.04 1.09
N VAL A 254 -0.55 -5.81 1.57
CA VAL A 254 0.53 -4.98 2.14
C VAL A 254 0.04 -4.33 3.43
N LEU A 255 0.86 -4.33 4.48
CA LEU A 255 0.65 -3.45 5.62
C LEU A 255 1.64 -2.28 5.56
N GLY A 256 1.14 -1.05 5.71
CA GLY A 256 2.00 0.09 5.97
C GLY A 256 2.59 -0.03 7.38
N CYS A 257 3.91 0.14 7.49
CA CYS A 257 4.65 0.01 8.72
C CYS A 257 5.66 1.15 8.89
N PHE A 258 6.06 1.40 10.13
CA PHE A 258 7.17 2.27 10.49
C PHE A 258 7.85 1.72 11.75
N THR A 259 9.03 2.24 12.10
CA THR A 259 9.72 1.81 13.32
C THR A 259 9.19 2.59 14.52
N SER A 260 8.75 1.88 15.57
CA SER A 260 8.28 2.50 16.81
C SER A 260 8.55 1.59 18.01
N ASP A 261 8.60 2.21 19.19
CA ASP A 261 8.64 1.52 20.48
C ASP A 261 7.37 1.73 21.32
N ASP A 262 6.37 2.47 20.81
CA ASP A 262 5.11 2.74 21.51
C ASP A 262 4.20 1.51 21.56
N GLU A 263 4.04 0.94 22.75
CA GLU A 263 3.25 -0.28 23.00
C GLU A 263 1.74 -0.13 22.71
N ASN A 264 1.24 1.09 22.53
CA ASN A 264 -0.17 1.35 22.21
C ASN A 264 -0.53 1.13 20.73
N LEU A 265 0.45 0.76 19.90
CA LEU A 265 0.28 0.54 18.46
C LEU A 265 0.07 -0.94 18.12
N SER A 266 -0.34 -1.21 16.88
CA SER A 266 -0.38 -2.56 16.32
C SER A 266 1.00 -2.91 15.75
N PHE A 267 1.58 -4.04 16.14
CA PHE A 267 2.91 -4.47 15.69
C PHE A 267 2.85 -5.66 14.73
N VAL A 268 3.81 -5.70 13.81
CA VAL A 268 3.94 -6.70 12.75
C VAL A 268 5.25 -7.47 12.93
N GLU A 269 5.18 -8.80 13.06
CA GLU A 269 6.37 -9.66 13.05
C GLU A 269 6.55 -10.27 11.66
N LEU A 270 7.77 -10.24 11.13
CA LEU A 270 8.13 -10.90 9.87
C LEU A 270 8.75 -12.27 10.13
N ASN A 271 8.63 -13.19 9.17
CA ASN A 271 9.42 -14.42 9.15
C ASN A 271 10.79 -14.18 8.49
N GLU A 272 11.64 -15.22 8.48
CA GLU A 272 12.99 -15.19 7.91
C GLU A 272 13.03 -14.84 6.42
N LYS A 273 11.91 -15.02 5.70
CA LYS A 273 11.76 -14.69 4.27
C LYS A 273 11.20 -13.29 4.03
N GLY A 274 11.01 -12.48 5.08
CA GLY A 274 10.49 -11.12 4.97
C GLY A 274 8.97 -11.02 4.77
N PHE A 275 8.23 -12.13 4.87
CA PHE A 275 6.76 -12.09 4.86
C PHE A 275 6.21 -11.87 6.26
N VAL A 276 5.03 -11.28 6.35
CA VAL A 276 4.33 -11.14 7.63
C VAL A 276 4.04 -12.51 8.21
N LYS A 277 4.45 -12.71 9.45
CA LYS A 277 4.22 -13.93 10.24
C LYS A 277 3.01 -13.79 11.14
N ARG A 278 2.83 -12.63 11.77
CA ARG A 278 1.67 -12.30 12.62
C ARG A 278 1.56 -10.80 12.83
N VAL A 279 0.36 -10.37 13.18
CA VAL A 279 0.05 -9.00 13.62
C VAL A 279 -0.49 -9.07 15.05
N ARG A 280 -0.19 -8.08 15.89
CA ARG A 280 -0.76 -7.95 17.23
C ARG A 280 -1.19 -6.52 17.51
N GLU A 281 -2.42 -6.37 17.96
CA GLU A 281 -3.01 -5.08 18.31
C GLU A 281 -2.64 -4.69 19.74
N LYS A 282 -2.00 -3.53 19.95
CA LYS A 282 -1.63 -3.00 21.27
C LYS A 282 -0.80 -3.98 22.12
N GLU A 283 0.10 -4.69 21.46
CA GLU A 283 1.08 -5.62 22.05
C GLU A 283 2.35 -5.60 21.19
N LYS A 284 3.47 -5.20 21.81
CA LYS A 284 4.75 -5.07 21.13
C LYS A 284 5.40 -6.43 20.91
N ILE A 285 5.34 -6.92 19.67
CA ILE A 285 5.99 -8.17 19.23
C ILE A 285 7.21 -7.96 18.32
N SER A 286 7.47 -6.72 17.92
CA SER A 286 8.60 -6.31 17.08
C SER A 286 8.83 -4.80 17.22
N SER A 287 9.71 -4.22 16.42
CA SER A 287 9.84 -2.76 16.26
C SER A 287 9.00 -2.18 15.12
N LEU A 288 8.30 -3.02 14.35
CA LEU A 288 7.52 -2.61 13.19
C LEU A 288 6.07 -2.36 13.60
N ALA A 289 5.70 -1.09 13.76
CA ALA A 289 4.33 -0.68 14.07
C ALA A 289 3.56 -0.34 12.78
N SER A 290 2.26 -0.60 12.77
CA SER A 290 1.38 -0.29 11.64
C SER A 290 1.15 1.22 11.51
N THR A 291 1.14 1.73 10.28
CA THR A 291 0.72 3.10 9.99
C THR A 291 -0.81 3.28 10.00
N GLY A 292 -1.58 2.21 10.15
CA GLY A 292 -3.03 2.20 9.92
C GLY A 292 -3.43 1.96 8.46
N LEU A 293 -2.45 1.79 7.55
CA LEU A 293 -2.65 1.40 6.17
C LEU A 293 -2.71 -0.12 6.02
N TYR A 294 -3.82 -0.60 5.45
CA TYR A 294 -4.05 -2.01 5.17
C TYR A 294 -4.46 -2.19 3.72
N VAL A 295 -3.70 -2.96 2.96
CA VAL A 295 -3.94 -3.21 1.53
C VAL A 295 -4.21 -4.70 1.31
N PHE A 296 -5.28 -4.98 0.59
CA PHE A 296 -5.72 -6.30 0.18
C PHE A 296 -5.67 -6.38 -1.35
N SER A 297 -5.03 -7.41 -1.92
CA SER A 297 -4.91 -7.61 -3.37
C SER A 297 -6.24 -7.75 -4.12
N ASN A 298 -7.31 -8.07 -3.40
CA ASN A 298 -8.70 -8.02 -3.87
C ASN A 298 -9.64 -7.67 -2.70
N GLY A 299 -10.80 -7.07 -2.98
CA GLY A 299 -11.80 -6.74 -1.97
C GLY A 299 -12.50 -7.96 -1.39
N LYS A 300 -12.65 -9.03 -2.20
CA LYS A 300 -13.30 -10.28 -1.82
C LYS A 300 -12.75 -10.87 -0.53
N GLN A 301 -11.42 -10.98 -0.43
CA GLN A 301 -10.78 -11.58 0.76
C GLN A 301 -11.06 -10.79 2.03
N PHE A 302 -11.11 -9.45 1.96
CA PHE A 302 -11.45 -8.63 3.11
C PHE A 302 -12.92 -8.86 3.48
N ILE A 303 -13.82 -8.74 2.51
CA ILE A 303 -15.27 -8.85 2.72
C ILE A 303 -15.65 -10.20 3.34
N GLU A 304 -15.22 -11.31 2.75
CA GLU A 304 -15.55 -12.66 3.24
C GLU A 304 -14.96 -12.94 4.63
N THR A 305 -13.73 -12.46 4.87
CA THR A 305 -13.07 -12.62 6.18
C THR A 305 -13.72 -11.73 7.24
N ALA A 306 -14.11 -10.51 6.89
CA ALA A 306 -14.81 -9.57 7.77
C ALA A 306 -16.18 -10.11 8.17
N GLU A 307 -16.95 -10.65 7.22
CA GLU A 307 -18.23 -11.30 7.51
C GLU A 307 -18.06 -12.52 8.43
N THR A 308 -17.00 -13.31 8.21
CA THR A 308 -16.65 -14.44 9.07
C THR A 308 -16.23 -13.97 10.47
N MET A 309 -15.43 -12.92 10.56
CA MET A 309 -14.95 -12.33 11.83
C MET A 309 -16.13 -11.85 12.68
N ILE A 310 -17.08 -11.14 12.08
CA ILE A 310 -18.30 -10.64 12.74
C ILE A 310 -19.22 -11.79 13.13
N LYS A 311 -19.45 -12.76 12.23
CA LYS A 311 -20.31 -13.91 12.51
C LYS A 311 -19.84 -14.75 13.71
N ASN A 312 -18.53 -14.80 13.94
CA ASN A 312 -17.92 -15.58 15.02
C ASN A 312 -17.47 -14.72 16.21
N ASP A 313 -17.83 -13.43 16.24
CA ASP A 313 -17.45 -12.47 17.29
C ASP A 313 -15.94 -12.50 17.64
N ILE A 314 -15.08 -12.58 16.62
CA ILE A 314 -13.63 -12.56 16.79
C ILE A 314 -13.20 -11.11 17.07
N LEU A 315 -13.22 -10.73 18.34
CA LEU A 315 -12.91 -9.38 18.83
C LEU A 315 -11.52 -9.33 19.45
N VAL A 316 -10.86 -8.17 19.36
CA VAL A 316 -9.66 -7.87 20.15
C VAL A 316 -9.98 -6.66 21.02
N LYS A 317 -9.94 -6.80 22.34
CA LYS A 317 -10.31 -5.74 23.29
C LYS A 317 -11.68 -5.12 22.97
N ASP A 318 -12.69 -5.96 22.73
CA ASP A 318 -14.08 -5.60 22.42
C ASP A 318 -14.32 -4.85 21.09
N GLU A 319 -13.33 -4.83 20.19
CA GLU A 319 -13.44 -4.19 18.87
C GLU A 319 -13.02 -5.11 17.71
N PHE A 320 -13.62 -4.91 16.53
CA PHE A 320 -13.22 -5.56 15.29
C PHE A 320 -12.14 -4.74 14.56
N PHE A 321 -10.88 -5.08 14.83
CA PHE A 321 -9.71 -4.46 14.21
C PHE A 321 -9.35 -5.08 12.86
N VAL A 322 -8.95 -4.24 11.90
CA VAL A 322 -8.49 -4.70 10.58
C VAL A 322 -7.20 -5.51 10.70
N SER A 323 -6.36 -5.23 11.70
CA SER A 323 -5.14 -5.99 11.99
C SER A 323 -5.41 -7.48 12.23
N GLU A 324 -6.55 -7.83 12.83
CA GLU A 324 -6.91 -9.24 13.10
C GLU A 324 -7.38 -9.99 11.85
N ILE A 325 -7.91 -9.29 10.83
CA ILE A 325 -8.23 -9.89 9.51
C ILE A 325 -6.97 -10.52 8.90
N TYR A 326 -5.80 -9.89 9.05
CA TYR A 326 -4.53 -10.45 8.58
C TYR A 326 -4.18 -11.75 9.30
N ASN A 327 -4.40 -11.85 10.61
CA ASN A 327 -4.15 -13.10 11.35
C ASN A 327 -5.06 -14.24 10.87
N ILE A 328 -6.32 -13.95 10.52
CA ILE A 328 -7.24 -14.95 9.96
C ILE A 328 -6.75 -15.41 8.57
N LEU A 329 -6.35 -14.47 7.70
CA LEU A 329 -5.85 -14.77 6.36
C LEU A 329 -4.49 -15.50 6.38
N LEU A 330 -3.59 -15.15 7.30
CA LEU A 330 -2.31 -15.84 7.47
C LEU A 330 -2.51 -17.32 7.81
N LYS A 331 -3.53 -17.65 8.62
CA LYS A 331 -3.89 -19.05 8.93
C LYS A 331 -4.39 -19.82 7.72
N SER A 332 -4.94 -19.16 6.70
CA SER A 332 -5.36 -19.77 5.44
C SER A 332 -4.26 -19.81 4.38
N GLY A 333 -3.01 -19.47 4.74
CA GLY A 333 -1.84 -19.57 3.86
C GLY A 333 -1.63 -18.34 2.97
N LYS A 334 -2.35 -17.25 3.22
CA LYS A 334 -2.19 -15.98 2.50
C LYS A 334 -0.86 -15.31 2.82
N LYS A 335 -0.29 -14.61 1.83
CA LYS A 335 1.04 -14.00 1.90
C LYS A 335 0.94 -12.49 1.91
N PHE A 336 1.48 -11.87 2.95
CA PHE A 336 1.52 -10.41 3.08
C PHE A 336 2.96 -9.94 3.20
N VAL A 337 3.21 -8.75 2.65
CA VAL A 337 4.47 -8.02 2.82
C VAL A 337 4.20 -6.70 3.53
N ILE A 338 5.25 -5.97 3.86
CA ILE A 338 5.12 -4.64 4.47
C ILE A 338 5.60 -3.55 3.52
N ASP A 339 5.10 -2.34 3.73
CA ASP A 339 5.68 -1.13 3.20
C ASP A 339 6.15 -0.20 4.32
N ILE A 340 7.46 0.03 4.38
CA ILE A 340 8.06 0.87 5.43
C ILE A 340 7.99 2.32 4.97
N ALA A 341 7.28 3.14 5.73
CA ALA A 341 7.19 4.58 5.54
C ALA A 341 8.54 5.25 5.82
N GLU A 342 8.90 6.24 5.00
CA GLU A 342 10.07 7.09 5.24
C GLU A 342 9.80 8.14 6.31
N GLU A 343 8.57 8.64 6.36
CA GLU A 343 8.11 9.61 7.36
C GLU A 343 6.77 9.14 7.91
N PHE A 344 6.56 9.39 9.20
CA PHE A 344 5.33 9.06 9.91
C PHE A 344 5.01 10.13 10.95
N VAL A 345 3.77 10.60 10.94
CA VAL A 345 3.25 11.60 11.86
C VAL A 345 1.84 11.15 12.31
N PRO A 346 1.67 10.78 13.59
CA PRO A 346 0.34 10.51 14.14
C PRO A 346 -0.38 11.84 14.42
N PHE A 347 -1.71 11.83 14.30
CA PHE A 347 -2.60 12.93 14.69
C PHE A 347 -3.83 12.42 15.47
N GLY A 348 -3.70 11.24 16.10
CA GLY A 348 -4.80 10.55 16.77
C GLY A 348 -5.22 11.17 18.10
N THR A 349 -4.42 12.08 18.65
CA THR A 349 -4.65 12.75 19.94
C THR A 349 -4.26 14.23 19.92
N PRO A 350 -4.82 15.06 20.82
CA PRO A 350 -4.36 16.44 21.01
C PRO A 350 -2.86 16.55 21.32
N GLU A 351 -2.31 15.59 22.06
CA GLU A 351 -0.88 15.52 22.37
C GLU A 351 -0.03 15.27 21.13
N ASP A 352 -0.50 14.46 20.18
CA ASP A 352 0.19 14.23 18.91
C ASP A 352 0.30 15.52 18.09
N ILE A 353 -0.79 16.29 18.02
CA ILE A 353 -0.80 17.59 17.33
C ILE A 353 0.21 18.55 17.96
N LYS A 354 0.18 18.70 19.29
CA LYS A 354 1.13 19.56 20.02
C LYS A 354 2.58 19.15 19.76
N ARG A 355 2.88 17.84 19.73
CA ARG A 355 4.22 17.33 19.44
C ARG A 355 4.67 17.66 18.02
N PHE A 356 3.75 17.71 17.07
CA PHE A 356 4.06 18.09 15.69
C PHE A 356 4.32 19.59 15.55
N GLU A 357 3.48 20.45 16.15
CA GLU A 357 3.64 21.91 16.09
C GLU A 357 4.88 22.44 16.84
N MET A 358 5.48 21.64 17.72
CA MET A 358 6.71 21.98 18.44
C MET A 358 8.00 21.63 17.67
N LYS A 359 7.92 20.91 16.56
CA LYS A 359 9.07 20.58 15.70
C LYS A 359 9.30 21.67 14.68
#